data_AF-A0A6I3KWC0-F1
#
_entry.id   AF-A0A6I3KWC0-F1
#
_cell.length_a   1.000
_cell.length_b   1.000
_cell.length_c   1.000
_cell.angle_alpha   90.00
_cell.angle_beta   90.00
_cell.angle_gamma   90.00
#
_symmetry.space_group_name_H-M   'P 1'
#
loop_
_entity.id
_entity.type
_entity.pdbx_description
1 polymer ?
#
loop_
_entity_poly.entity_id
_entity_poly.type
_entity_poly.pdbx_seq_one_letter_code
_entity_poly.pdbx_strand_id
1 'polypeptide(L)' 'MNSPATPHAVATVALIIGAGMVVAIPAATDYLSVWSRLYGAVLVYLAFAEYLAVAVGLVRWSVSQLRS' A
#
# COMPACT_ATOMS: atom_id res chain seq x y z
N MET A 1 -3.25 -19.22 23.86
CA MET A 1 -3.50 -19.65 22.47
C MET A 1 -4.22 -18.51 21.77
N ASN A 2 -3.59 -17.84 20.79
CA ASN A 2 -4.27 -16.80 20.02
C ASN A 2 -5.32 -17.47 19.13
N SER A 3 -6.60 -17.15 19.31
CA SER A 3 -7.63 -17.53 18.35
C SER A 3 -7.20 -17.05 16.96
N PRO A 4 -7.35 -17.86 15.90
CA PRO A 4 -7.08 -17.40 14.55
C PRO A 4 -7.92 -16.15 14.27
N ALA A 5 -7.28 -15.10 13.76
CA ALA A 5 -7.97 -13.88 13.41
C ALA A 5 -9.09 -14.21 12.40
N THR A 6 -10.29 -13.68 12.64
CA THR A 6 -11.40 -13.91 11.72
C THR A 6 -11.05 -13.29 10.35
N PRO A 7 -11.45 -13.90 9.23
CA PRO A 7 -11.17 -13.39 7.90
C PRO A 7 -11.57 -11.91 7.73
N HIS A 8 -12.68 -11.52 8.37
CA HIS A 8 -13.16 -10.15 8.42
C HIS A 8 -12.21 -9.19 9.16
N ALA A 9 -11.61 -9.62 10.27
CA ALA A 9 -10.62 -8.82 10.99
C ALA A 9 -9.36 -8.60 10.14
N VAL A 10 -8.89 -9.65 9.45
CA VAL A 10 -7.74 -9.56 8.53
C VAL A 10 -8.04 -8.60 7.38
N ALA A 11 -9.21 -8.71 6.75
CA ALA A 11 -9.63 -7.82 5.67
C ALA A 11 -9.75 -6.35 6.14
N THR A 12 -10.24 -6.12 7.36
CA THR A 12 -10.34 -4.77 7.93
C THR A 12 -8.95 -4.15 8.14
N VAL A 13 -8.01 -4.91 8.72
CA VAL A 13 -6.63 -4.44 8.91
C VAL A 13 -5.94 -4.17 7.58
N ALA A 14 -6.09 -5.08 6.61
CA ALA A 14 -5.56 -4.92 5.27
C ALA A 14 -6.13 -3.66 4.58
N LEU A 15 -7.42 -3.36 4.76
CA LEU A 15 -8.04 -2.14 4.23
C LEU A 15 -7.43 -0.89 4.86
N ILE A 16 -7.26 -0.86 6.18
CA ILE A 16 -6.66 0.28 6.89
C ILE A 16 -5.23 0.52 6.41
N ILE A 17 -4.43 -0.54 6.29
CA ILE A 17 -3.06 -0.45 5.79
C ILE A 17 -3.05 0.05 4.35
N GLY A 18 -3.86 -0.54 3.47
CA GLY A 18 -3.94 -0.14 2.06
C GLY A 18 -4.37 1.32 1.89
N ALA A 19 -5.36 1.76 2.66
CA ALA A 19 -5.81 3.15 2.67
C ALA A 19 -4.70 4.10 3.16
N GLY A 20 -4.00 3.73 4.24
CA GLY A 20 -2.85 4.47 4.75
C GLY A 20 -1.73 4.60 3.72
N MET A 21 -1.45 3.53 2.98
CA MET A 21 -0.47 3.55 1.90
C MET A 21 -0.88 4.51 0.77
N VAL A 22 -2.16 4.52 0.38
CA VAL A 22 -2.65 5.46 -0.65
C VAL A 22 -2.51 6.91 -0.17
N VAL A 23 -2.82 7.20 1.09
CA VAL A 23 -2.69 8.54 1.68
C VAL A 23 -1.23 9.00 1.76
N ALA A 24 -0.27 8.07 1.88
CA ALA A 24 1.15 8.41 1.91
C ALA A 24 1.70 8.87 0.55
N ILE A 25 1.00 8.59 -0.56
CA ILE A 25 1.49 8.92 -1.91
C ILE A 25 1.73 10.44 -2.10
N PRO A 26 0.75 11.34 -1.84
CA PRO A 26 0.98 12.78 -1.96
C PRO A 26 2.08 13.30 -1.03
N ALA A 27 2.24 12.71 0.15
CA ALA A 27 3.32 13.10 1.06
C ALA A 27 4.70 12.70 0.52
N ALA A 28 4.78 11.65 -0.31
CA ALA A 28 6.01 11.14 -0.89
C ALA A 28 6.41 11.84 -2.21
N THR A 29 5.48 12.50 -2.91
CA THR A 29 5.74 13.02 -4.27
C THR A 29 6.90 14.02 -4.33
N ASP A 30 7.02 14.89 -3.32
CA ASP A 30 8.08 15.90 -3.28
C ASP A 30 9.47 15.26 -3.14
N TYR A 31 9.53 14.11 -2.47
CA TYR A 31 10.77 13.38 -2.22
C TYR A 31 11.21 12.47 -3.37
N LEU A 32 10.29 12.07 -4.26
CA LEU A 32 10.64 11.22 -5.42
C LEU A 32 11.73 11.86 -6.29
N SER A 33 11.65 13.19 -6.48
CA SER A 33 12.66 13.93 -7.25
C SER A 33 14.04 13.92 -6.58
N VAL A 34 14.08 13.98 -5.25
CA VAL A 34 15.33 13.95 -4.48
C VAL A 34 15.91 12.54 -4.48
N TRP A 35 15.09 11.54 -4.18
CA TRP A 35 15.52 10.14 -4.13
C TRP A 35 16.00 9.63 -5.49
N SER A 36 15.33 10.00 -6.59
CA SER A 36 15.73 9.60 -7.94
C SER A 36 17.13 10.11 -8.31
N ARG A 37 17.54 11.28 -7.81
CA ARG A 37 18.91 11.80 -7.98
C ARG A 37 19.94 11.06 -7.14
N LEU A 38 19.57 10.59 -5.95
CA LEU A 38 20.48 9.92 -5.01
C LEU A 38 20.67 8.43 -5.32
N TYR A 39 19.58 7.73 -5.66
CA TYR A 39 19.55 6.26 -5.79
C TYR A 39 19.35 5.79 -7.23
N GLY A 40 19.10 6.70 -8.17
CA GLY A 40 18.82 6.41 -9.57
C GLY A 40 17.32 6.39 -9.87
N ALA A 41 16.95 7.09 -10.95
CA ALA A 41 15.55 7.31 -11.30
C ALA A 41 14.78 6.01 -11.54
N VAL A 42 15.36 5.06 -12.28
CA VAL A 42 14.68 3.81 -12.65
C VAL A 42 14.25 3.03 -11.39
N LEU A 43 15.16 2.89 -10.41
CA LEU A 43 14.88 2.15 -9.18
C LEU A 43 13.79 2.83 -8.35
N VAL A 44 13.85 4.15 -8.22
CA VAL A 44 12.89 4.92 -7.41
C VAL A 44 11.51 4.91 -8.03
N TYR A 45 11.39 5.12 -9.34
CA TYR A 45 10.09 5.10 -10.01
C TYR A 45 9.51 3.68 -10.09
N LEU A 46 10.34 2.65 -10.25
CA LEU A 46 9.88 1.26 -10.19
C LEU A 46 9.36 0.91 -8.79
N ALA A 47 10.12 1.23 -7.74
CA ALA A 47 9.69 1.02 -6.35
C ALA A 47 8.40 1.77 -6.02
N PHE A 48 8.25 3.00 -6.54
CA PHE A 48 7.02 3.76 -6.39
C PHE A 48 5.83 3.10 -7.13
N ALA A 49 6.05 2.58 -8.35
CA ALA A 49 5.01 1.87 -9.08
C ALA A 49 4.59 0.57 -8.37
N GLU A 50 5.55 -0.19 -7.83
CA GLU A 50 5.28 -1.38 -7.02
C GLU A 50 4.50 -1.04 -5.75
N TYR A 51 4.90 0.00 -5.05
CA TYR A 51 4.19 0.50 -3.87
C TYR A 51 2.72 0.82 -4.19
N LEU A 52 2.48 1.52 -5.32
CA LEU A 52 1.14 1.87 -5.77
C LEU A 52 0.32 0.62 -6.12
N ALA A 53 0.91 -0.34 -6.83
CA ALA A 53 0.27 -1.60 -7.18
C ALA A 53 -0.13 -2.41 -5.94
N VAL A 54 0.75 -2.48 -4.93
CA VAL A 54 0.47 -3.14 -3.65
C VAL A 54 -0.65 -2.42 -2.90
N ALA A 55 -0.59 -1.09 -2.79
CA ALA A 55 -1.60 -0.31 -2.08
C ALA A 55 -2.99 -0.50 -2.70
N VAL A 56 -3.10 -0.36 -4.02
CA VAL A 56 -4.37 -0.55 -4.76
C VAL A 56 -4.84 -2.01 -4.68
N GLY A 57 -3.94 -2.97 -4.85
CA GLY A 57 -4.25 -4.39 -4.74
C GLY A 57 -4.79 -4.76 -3.36
N LEU A 58 -4.17 -4.24 -2.31
CA LEU A 58 -4.57 -4.48 -0.92
C LEU A 58 -5.93 -3.88 -0.62
N VAL A 59 -6.20 -2.63 -1.02
CA VAL A 59 -7.52 -2.00 -0.87
C VAL A 59 -8.58 -2.79 -1.62
N ARG A 60 -8.34 -3.11 -2.90
CA ARG A 60 -9.31 -3.82 -3.73
C ARG A 60 -9.62 -5.22 -3.19
N TRP A 61 -8.60 -5.96 -2.79
CA TRP A 61 -8.78 -7.28 -2.18
C TRP A 61 -9.58 -7.18 -0.88
N SER A 62 -9.22 -6.25 0.00
CA SER A 62 -9.89 -6.08 1.29
C SER A 62 -11.37 -5.71 1.13
N VAL A 63 -11.69 -4.79 0.22
CA VAL A 63 -13.08 -4.45 -0.11
C VAL A 63 -13.84 -5.65 -0.67
N SER A 64 -13.20 -6.48 -1.50
CA SER A 64 -13.84 -7.71 -2.01
C SER A 64 -14.13 -8.71 -0.89
N GLN A 65 -13.26 -8.83 0.12
CA GLN A 65 -13.47 -9.73 1.24
C GLN A 65 -14.58 -9.23 2.18
N LEU A 66 -14.66 -7.93 2.42
CA LEU A 66 -15.67 -7.33 3.31
C LEU A 66 -17.09 -7.30 2.71
N ARG A 67 -17.22 -7.43 1.38
CA ARG A 67 -18.51 -7.52 0.68
C ARG A 67 -19.04 -8.94 0.55
N SER A 68 -18.18 -9.95 0.75
CA SER A 68 -18.51 -11.36 0.59
C SER A 68 -19.00 -11.99 1.89
#